data_AF-A0A8J6UMW0-F1
#
_entry.id   AF-A0A8J6UMW0-F1
#
_cell.length_a   1.000
_cell.length_b   1.000
_cell.length_c   1.000
_cell.angle_alpha   90.00
_cell.angle_beta   90.00
_cell.angle_gamma   90.00
#
_symmetry.space_group_name_H-M   'P 1'
#
loop_
_entity.id
_entity.type
_entity.pdbx_description
1 polymer ?
#
loop_
_entity_poly.entity_id
_entity_poly.type
_entity_poly.pdbx_seq_one_letter_code
_entity_poly.pdbx_strand_id
1 'polypeptide(L)'
;MNSIGYRLEQYTTKRPQEVLIVHAEVEEEPDEITIFKGFSSSLVRPTAFDPEVPMLPEGAKIVAIDRLKSPYTPQSPVYLAQGLTWGQMQVLLSQVGV
;
A
#
# COMPACT_ATOMS: atom_id res chain seq x y z
N MET A 1 6.64 14.32 7.48
CA MET A 1 6.14 12.93 7.35
C MET A 1 4.68 12.97 6.92
N ASN A 2 4.42 13.13 5.62
CA ASN A 2 3.05 13.08 5.07
C ASN A 2 3.04 12.39 3.70
N SER A 3 3.97 11.45 3.50
CA SER A 3 4.09 10.70 2.24
C SER A 3 2.91 9.76 2.07
N ILE A 4 2.65 9.39 0.82
CA ILE A 4 1.57 8.45 0.47
C ILE A 4 1.75 7.12 1.19
N GLY A 5 2.97 6.56 1.18
CA GLY A 5 3.28 5.30 1.87
C GLY A 5 2.98 5.36 3.36
N TYR A 6 3.43 6.41 4.05
CA TYR A 6 3.17 6.58 5.48
C TYR A 6 1.67 6.63 5.81
N ARG A 7 0.87 7.32 4.98
CA ARG A 7 -0.59 7.38 5.17
C ARG A 7 -1.23 6.01 4.98
N LEU A 8 -0.77 5.22 4.01
CA LEU A 8 -1.26 3.86 3.80
C LEU A 8 -0.86 2.90 4.93
N GLU A 9 0.35 3.06 5.49
CA GLU A 9 0.79 2.34 6.69
C GLU A 9 -0.10 2.66 7.89
N GLN A 10 -0.34 3.95 8.17
CA GLN A 10 -1.23 4.38 9.26
C GLN A 10 -2.64 3.83 9.10
N TYR A 11 -3.14 3.77 7.86
CA TYR A 11 -4.44 3.16 7.57
C TYR A 11 -4.50 1.69 7.98
N THR A 12 -3.50 0.88 7.61
CA THR A 12 -3.48 -0.55 7.94
C THR A 12 -3.23 -0.82 9.42
N THR A 13 -2.56 0.09 10.14
CA THR A 13 -2.49 0.07 11.61
C THR A 13 -3.87 0.24 12.24
N LYS A 14 -4.70 1.13 11.68
CA LYS A 14 -6.08 1.38 12.14
C LYS A 14 -7.08 0.32 11.65
N ARG A 15 -6.76 -0.41 10.59
CA ARG A 15 -7.56 -1.53 10.05
C ARG A 15 -6.72 -2.81 9.97
N PRO A 16 -6.37 -3.44 11.10
CA PRO A 16 -5.48 -4.60 11.15
C PRO A 16 -6.04 -5.88 10.48
N GLN A 17 -7.32 -5.87 10.12
CA GLN A 17 -8.01 -6.89 9.34
C GLN A 17 -7.89 -6.71 7.82
N GLU A 18 -7.22 -5.64 7.36
CA GLU A 18 -7.04 -5.33 5.95
C GLU A 18 -5.57 -5.37 5.56
N VAL A 19 -5.33 -5.79 4.33
CA VAL A 19 -4.04 -5.76 3.64
C VAL A 19 -4.21 -4.93 2.39
N LEU A 20 -3.25 -4.05 2.10
CA LEU A 20 -3.24 -3.28 0.86
C LEU A 20 -2.22 -3.88 -0.09
N ILE A 21 -2.59 -4.01 -1.35
CA ILE A 21 -1.65 -4.18 -2.45
C ILE A 21 -1.68 -2.89 -3.25
N VAL A 22 -0.53 -2.22 -3.31
CA VAL A 22 -0.36 -0.93 -3.98
C VAL A 22 0.40 -1.17 -5.26
N HIS A 23 -0.26 -0.91 -6.38
CA HIS A 23 0.34 -0.91 -7.70
C HIS A 23 0.85 0.50 -7.99
N ALA A 24 2.16 0.65 -8.09
CA ALA A 24 2.81 1.93 -8.29
C ALA A 24 3.76 1.90 -9.50
N GLU A 25 4.01 3.07 -10.08
CA GLU A 25 5.10 3.29 -11.03
C GLU A 25 6.17 4.14 -10.34
N VAL A 26 7.39 3.62 -10.27
CA VAL A 26 8.56 4.30 -9.70
C VAL A 26 9.63 4.36 -10.78
N GLU A 27 10.02 5.56 -11.19
CA GLU A 27 10.98 5.76 -12.30
C GLU A 27 10.53 5.04 -13.59
N GLU A 28 9.23 5.09 -13.89
CA GLU A 28 8.59 4.43 -15.05
C GLU A 28 8.58 2.88 -14.99
N GLU A 29 9.08 2.29 -13.91
CA GLU A 29 8.99 0.85 -13.68
C GLU A 29 7.81 0.50 -12.77
N PRO A 30 7.04 -0.56 -13.09
CA PRO A 30 5.98 -1.03 -12.22
C PRO A 30 6.57 -1.67 -10.96
N ASP A 31 5.99 -1.35 -9.81
CA ASP A 31 6.28 -1.95 -8.52
C ASP A 31 4.96 -2.31 -7.82
N GLU A 32 5.00 -3.40 -7.06
CA GLU A 32 3.87 -3.88 -6.27
C GLU A 32 4.29 -3.93 -4.80
N ILE A 33 3.60 -3.15 -3.97
CA ILE A 33 3.94 -2.97 -2.56
C ILE A 33 2.77 -3.45 -1.70
N THR A 34 3.03 -4.45 -0.87
CA THR A 34 2.08 -4.91 0.14
C THR A 34 2.24 -4.09 1.42
N ILE A 35 1.13 -3.61 1.98
CA ILE A 35 1.12 -2.87 3.24
C ILE A 35 0.20 -3.58 4.23
N PHE A 36 0.72 -3.90 5.41
CA PHE A 36 -0.01 -4.59 6.46
C PHE A 36 0.46 -4.16 7.86
N LYS A 37 -0.49 -3.79 8.72
CA LYS A 37 -0.24 -3.38 10.12
C LYS A 37 0.89 -2.35 10.28
N GLY A 38 0.96 -1.38 9.36
CA GLY A 38 1.95 -0.31 9.40
C GLY A 38 3.31 -0.64 8.78
N PHE A 39 3.46 -1.83 8.16
CA PHE A 39 4.68 -2.22 7.47
C PHE A 39 4.43 -2.35 5.98
N SER A 40 5.34 -1.81 5.17
CA SER A 40 5.35 -1.94 3.72
C SER A 40 6.42 -2.95 3.28
N SER A 41 6.13 -3.74 2.24
CA SER A 41 7.08 -4.67 1.59
C SER A 41 6.85 -4.67 0.08
N SER A 42 7.90 -4.42 -0.72
CA SER A 42 7.84 -4.68 -2.17
C SER A 42 7.80 -6.19 -2.43
N LEU A 43 7.06 -6.58 -3.47
CA LEU A 43 6.98 -7.94 -3.99
C LEU A 43 7.85 -8.17 -5.23
N VAL A 44 8.30 -7.09 -5.88
CA VAL A 44 8.98 -7.13 -7.19
C VAL A 44 10.46 -6.77 -7.06
N ARG A 45 10.79 -5.79 -6.21
CA ARG A 45 12.16 -5.36 -5.98
C ARG A 45 12.72 -6.05 -4.72
N PRO A 46 14.00 -6.46 -4.72
CA PRO A 46 14.68 -6.84 -3.48
C PRO A 46 14.47 -5.71 -2.47
N THR A 47 14.15 -6.07 -1.23
CA THR A 47 14.07 -5.11 -0.13
C THR A 47 15.30 -4.22 -0.19
N ALA A 48 15.12 -2.90 -0.30
CA ALA A 48 16.25 -1.98 -0.23
C ALA A 48 17.05 -2.32 1.03
N PHE A 49 18.34 -2.59 0.88
CA PHE A 49 19.22 -2.93 2.01
C PHE A 49 19.28 -1.79 3.03
N ASP A 50 18.95 -0.58 2.57
CA ASP A 50 18.84 0.62 3.38
C ASP A 50 17.38 0.87 3.83
N PRO A 51 17.08 0.70 5.14
CA PRO A 51 15.75 0.96 5.70
C PRO A 51 15.36 2.45 5.71
N GLU A 52 16.29 3.37 5.41
CA GLU A 52 15.99 4.81 5.32
C GLU A 52 15.36 5.19 3.96
N VAL A 53 15.40 4.31 2.95
CA VAL A 53 14.80 4.55 1.64
C VAL A 53 13.30 4.22 1.67
N PRO A 54 12.40 5.20 1.47
CA PRO A 54 10.96 4.94 1.44
C PRO A 54 10.61 4.04 0.25
N MET A 55 9.86 2.96 0.47
CA MET A 55 9.41 2.08 -0.63
C MET A 55 8.49 2.80 -1.62
N LEU A 56 7.71 3.77 -1.16
CA LEU A 56 6.96 4.71 -2.01
C LEU A 56 7.63 6.09 -1.94
N PRO A 57 8.61 6.38 -2.82
CA PRO A 57 9.23 7.70 -2.89
C PRO A 57 8.20 8.77 -3.30
N GLU A 58 8.49 10.06 -3.06
CA GLU A 58 7.56 11.16 -3.37
C GLU A 58 7.19 11.25 -4.87
N GLY A 59 8.05 10.74 -5.76
CA GLY A 59 7.77 10.65 -7.20
C GLY A 59 6.97 9.42 -7.64
N ALA A 60 6.64 8.50 -6.72
CA ALA A 60 5.89 7.29 -7.05
C ALA A 60 4.45 7.63 -7.45
N LYS A 61 4.02 7.10 -8.58
CA LYS A 61 2.65 7.29 -9.08
C LYS A 61 1.82 6.07 -8.72
N ILE A 62 0.78 6.28 -7.92
CA ILE A 62 -0.18 5.21 -7.59
C ILE A 62 -1.06 4.94 -8.82
N VAL A 63 -0.96 3.73 -9.36
CA VAL A 63 -1.79 3.26 -10.46
C VAL A 63 -3.11 2.72 -9.92
N ALA A 64 -3.04 1.85 -8.91
CA ALA A 64 -4.20 1.24 -8.28
C ALA A 64 -3.88 0.77 -6.86
N ILE A 65 -4.92 0.64 -6.04
CA ILE A 65 -4.83 0.04 -4.70
C ILE A 65 -5.91 -1.01 -4.57
N ASP A 66 -5.50 -2.23 -4.25
CA ASP A 66 -6.41 -3.30 -3.86
C ASP A 66 -6.48 -3.40 -2.34
N ARG A 67 -7.68 -3.66 -1.82
CA ARG A 67 -7.93 -3.93 -0.41
C ARG A 67 -8.33 -5.38 -0.24
N LEU A 68 -7.59 -6.08 0.60
CA LEU A 68 -7.78 -7.50 0.88
C LEU A 68 -8.08 -7.73 2.35
N LYS A 69 -8.72 -8.85 2.66
CA LYS A 69 -8.95 -9.31 4.03
C LYS A 69 -7.71 -10.07 4.53
N SER A 70 -7.31 -9.80 5.77
CA SER A 70 -6.32 -10.58 6.52
C SER A 70 -6.97 -11.81 7.19
N PRO A 71 -6.29 -12.96 7.31
CA PRO A 71 -4.91 -13.21 6.86
C PRO A 71 -4.81 -13.25 5.33
N TYR A 72 -3.71 -12.70 4.80
CA TYR A 72 -3.43 -12.74 3.35
C TYR A 72 -2.97 -14.13 2.95
N THR A 73 -3.70 -14.75 2.03
CA THR A 73 -3.36 -16.03 1.43
C THR A 73 -3.07 -15.79 -0.06
N PRO A 74 -1.81 -15.79 -0.51
CA PRO A 74 -1.46 -15.48 -1.91
C PRO A 74 -2.14 -16.41 -2.93
N GLN A 75 -2.42 -17.66 -2.55
CA GLN A 75 -3.09 -18.65 -3.39
C GLN A 75 -4.61 -18.44 -3.49
N SER A 76 -5.21 -17.69 -2.56
CA SER A 76 -6.64 -17.43 -2.49
C SER A 76 -6.89 -16.08 -1.80
N PRO A 77 -6.50 -14.96 -2.45
CA PRO A 77 -6.70 -13.64 -1.88
C PRO A 77 -8.19 -13.31 -1.79
N VAL A 78 -8.62 -12.75 -0.66
CA VAL A 78 -10.01 -12.31 -0.46
C VAL A 78 -10.07 -10.80 -0.61
N TYR A 79 -10.51 -10.35 -1.80
CA TYR A 79 -10.64 -8.93 -2.09
C TYR A 79 -11.87 -8.31 -1.43
N LEU A 80 -11.68 -7.18 -0.76
CA LEU A 80 -12.70 -6.29 -0.24
C LEU A 80 -13.03 -5.18 -1.26
N ALA A 81 -12.01 -4.74 -2.00
CA ALA A 81 -12.13 -3.83 -3.14
C ALA A 81 -10.90 -3.98 -4.04
N GLN A 82 -11.05 -3.70 -5.34
CA GLN A 82 -9.96 -3.78 -6.31
C GLN A 82 -9.92 -2.50 -7.17
N GLY A 83 -8.73 -2.17 -7.65
CA GLY A 83 -8.53 -1.09 -8.61
C GLY A 83 -8.88 0.29 -8.06
N LEU A 84 -8.74 0.52 -6.75
CA LEU A 84 -9.06 1.82 -6.18
C LEU A 84 -8.06 2.86 -6.68
N THR A 85 -8.59 3.95 -7.22
CA THR A 85 -7.80 5.14 -7.51
C THR A 85 -7.30 5.77 -6.21
N TRP A 86 -6.24 6.57 -6.30
CA TRP A 86 -5.75 7.34 -5.16
C TRP A 86 -6.84 8.21 -4.51
N GLY A 87 -7.67 8.88 -5.31
CA GLY A 87 -8.77 9.70 -4.80
C GLY A 87 -9.80 8.92 -4.00
N GLN A 88 -10.16 7.70 -4.44
CA GLN A 88 -11.05 6.82 -3.67
C GLN A 88 -10.38 6.34 -2.38
N MET A 89 -9.08 6.02 -2.43
CA MET A 89 -8.34 5.66 -1.23
C MET A 89 -8.28 6.81 -0.24
N GLN A 90 -8.12 8.06 -0.68
CA GLN A 90 -8.12 9.24 0.20
C GLN A 90 -9.43 9.37 1.00
N VAL A 91 -10.58 9.01 0.42
CA VAL A 91 -11.86 8.97 1.16
C VAL A 91 -11.77 7.95 2.29
N LEU A 92 -11.24 6.74 2.03
CA LEU A 92 -11.09 5.70 3.05
C LEU A 92 -10.09 6.07 4.15
N LEU A 93 -8.98 6.75 3.79
CA LEU A 93 -8.01 7.30 4.74
C LEU A 93 -8.69 8.27 5.71
N SER A 94 -9.51 9.19 5.18
CA SER A 94 -10.19 10.21 5.98
C SER A 94 -11.17 9.60 7.01
N GLN A 95 -11.82 8.48 6.68
CA GLN A 95 -12.74 7.77 7.58
C GLN A 95 -12.07 7.24 8.84
N VAL A 96 -10.77 6.99 8.79
CA VAL A 96 -9.98 6.55 9.94
C VAL A 96 -9.10 7.67 10.50
N GLY A 97 -9.23 8.91 10.02
CA GLY A 97 -8.44 10.06 10.47
C GLY A 97 -6.98 10.00 10.02
N VAL A 98 -6.74 9.74 8.73
CA VAL A 98 -5.43 9.72 8.04
C VAL A 98 -5.50 10.52 6.73
#